data_AF-K0SFV3-F1
#
_entry.id   AF-K0SFV3-F1
#
_cell.length_a   1.000
_cell.length_b   1.000
_cell.length_c   1.000
_cell.angle_alpha   90.00
_cell.angle_beta   90.00
_cell.angle_gamma   90.00
#
_symmetry.space_group_name_H-M   'P 1'
#
loop_
_entity.id
_entity.type
_entity.pdbx_description
1 polymer ?
#
loop_
_entity_poly.entity_id
_entity_poly.type
_entity_poly.pdbx_seq_one_letter_code
_entity_poly.pdbx_strand_id
1 'polypeptide(L)'
;MTKTSNGGASVVANDDETCGICLEDSKDPLSLPCRHSFCAGCLDQWRSRYGVDEEMRRKCPICRARIPPSKEMVAALQGYRAQKQIMEDNNETTSQEYRNACYLLAQAEEKIGADWDGVTVLEDNDTPPVVMPDYIHEASFKGDIKSVLRWINANRTEDRANAITKAEKFDVSVLQLAASGNHLALVTLLLQLGADIDYRNNQGCTAIILVLHSPIASAEVMNKVVRLLLSWGASFFSEGDCSKRKCADVARNGNRHEIADLLESELGGRRCEIVNLSPRPDLNGTTCVADEYLPGSNQYRVTLETKSKEALILDPENLRRRDRTPRDCGHYIEFKNGRVIRHVFDSNEDCQAFVSALEKGEARPVETEEAEAKAQQAAAELLAELGLDGSPIESSSSFKNKKSKKRKGRKKKKKSKLKP
;
A
#
# COMPACT_ATOMS: atom_id res chain seq x y z
N MET A 1 68.00 18.90 -6.82
CA MET A 1 68.49 17.76 -6.04
C MET A 1 67.63 17.67 -4.78
N THR A 2 66.50 16.97 -4.86
CA THR A 2 66.33 15.60 -4.33
C THR A 2 66.55 15.50 -2.83
N LYS A 3 65.46 15.44 -2.05
CA LYS A 3 64.92 14.16 -1.59
C LYS A 3 63.57 14.34 -0.89
N THR A 4 62.61 13.61 -1.43
CA THR A 4 61.37 13.15 -0.84
C THR A 4 61.62 12.35 0.44
N SER A 5 60.71 12.45 1.41
CA SER A 5 60.36 11.32 2.27
C SER A 5 58.88 11.38 2.61
N ASN A 6 58.21 10.36 2.11
CA ASN A 6 56.79 10.05 2.13
C ASN A 6 56.37 9.65 3.56
N GLY A 7 55.38 10.32 4.13
CA GLY A 7 54.70 9.90 5.36
C GLY A 7 53.27 9.52 5.03
N GLY A 8 53.08 8.27 4.61
CA GLY A 8 51.77 7.71 4.32
C GLY A 8 50.91 7.68 5.57
N ALA A 9 49.82 8.45 5.57
CA ALA A 9 48.71 8.24 6.47
C ALA A 9 48.06 6.91 6.07
N SER A 10 48.14 5.94 6.96
CA SER A 10 47.45 4.66 6.88
C SER A 10 45.96 4.91 6.69
N VAL A 11 45.47 4.63 5.49
CA VAL A 11 44.05 4.45 5.23
C VAL A 11 43.66 3.17 5.97
N VAL A 12 43.01 3.33 7.13
CA VAL A 12 42.30 2.23 7.77
C VAL A 12 41.08 2.00 6.90
N ALA A 13 41.18 1.04 5.97
CA ALA A 13 40.03 0.56 5.22
C ALA A 13 39.10 -0.14 6.23
N ASN A 14 37.86 0.34 6.33
CA ASN A 14 36.80 -0.41 6.98
C ASN A 14 36.53 -1.64 6.11
N ASP A 15 37.01 -2.82 6.53
CA ASP A 15 36.69 -4.12 5.92
C ASP A 15 35.22 -4.54 6.12
N ASP A 16 34.37 -3.67 6.69
CA ASP A 16 32.99 -3.99 7.09
C ASP A 16 31.92 -3.78 5.99
N GLU A 17 32.31 -3.36 4.77
CA GLU A 17 31.34 -3.02 3.72
C GLU A 17 31.33 -3.98 2.51
N THR A 18 32.20 -4.97 2.41
CA THR A 18 32.23 -5.88 1.24
C THR A 18 31.40 -7.14 1.44
N CYS A 19 30.55 -7.47 0.47
CA CYS A 19 29.69 -8.64 0.53
C CYS A 19 30.48 -9.94 0.30
N GLY A 20 30.37 -10.91 1.22
CA GLY A 20 31.07 -12.19 1.14
C GLY A 20 30.63 -13.14 0.02
N ILE A 21 29.69 -12.74 -0.85
CA ILE A 21 29.24 -13.52 -2.03
C ILE A 21 29.60 -12.81 -3.33
N CYS A 22 29.19 -11.54 -3.52
CA CYS A 22 29.46 -10.82 -4.76
C CYS A 22 30.80 -10.08 -4.76
N LEU A 23 31.44 -9.94 -3.59
CA LEU A 23 32.73 -9.24 -3.41
C LEU A 23 32.70 -7.76 -3.81
N GLU A 24 31.51 -7.17 -3.92
CA GLU A 24 31.27 -5.74 -4.15
C GLU A 24 30.88 -5.06 -2.83
N ASP A 25 30.82 -3.72 -2.86
CA ASP A 25 30.24 -2.91 -1.78
C ASP A 25 28.80 -3.38 -1.50
N SER A 26 28.51 -3.65 -0.22
CA SER A 26 27.29 -4.30 0.20
C SER A 26 26.10 -3.38 0.02
N LYS A 27 25.15 -3.83 -0.80
CA LYS A 27 23.82 -3.23 -0.91
C LYS A 27 22.94 -3.92 0.11
N ASP A 28 22.54 -3.18 1.15
CA ASP A 28 21.77 -3.70 2.28
C ASP A 28 22.50 -4.85 3.02
N PRO A 29 23.59 -4.52 3.76
CA PRO A 29 24.44 -5.51 4.40
C PRO A 29 23.74 -6.23 5.57
N LEU A 30 23.55 -7.53 5.42
CA LEU A 30 23.12 -8.41 6.51
C LEU A 30 24.35 -8.97 7.24
N SER A 31 24.58 -8.48 8.45
CA SER A 31 25.61 -9.01 9.33
C SER A 31 25.08 -10.22 10.09
N LEU A 32 25.63 -11.39 9.80
CA LEU A 32 25.26 -12.62 10.50
C LEU A 32 25.90 -12.67 11.90
N PRO A 33 25.33 -13.45 12.85
CA PRO A 33 25.94 -13.65 14.18
C PRO A 33 27.35 -14.25 14.13
N CYS A 34 27.69 -14.93 13.02
CA CYS A 34 29.03 -15.44 12.76
C CYS A 34 30.01 -14.39 12.19
N ARG A 35 29.61 -13.11 12.17
CA ARG A 35 30.38 -11.93 11.71
C ARG A 35 30.71 -11.89 10.21
N HIS A 36 30.01 -12.69 9.39
CA HIS A 36 30.08 -12.56 7.94
C HIS A 36 28.94 -11.67 7.45
N SER A 37 29.26 -10.76 6.54
CA SER A 37 28.30 -9.82 5.93
C SER A 37 28.03 -10.19 4.47
N PHE A 38 26.78 -10.03 4.05
CA PHE A 38 26.32 -10.29 2.68
C PHE A 38 25.26 -9.27 2.28
N CYS A 39 25.16 -8.93 1.00
CA CYS A 39 23.94 -8.28 0.49
C CYS A 39 22.74 -9.20 0.75
N ALA A 40 21.60 -8.65 1.20
CA ALA A 40 20.37 -9.41 1.43
C ALA A 40 20.00 -10.30 0.23
N GLY A 41 19.95 -9.71 -0.97
CA GLY A 41 19.65 -10.44 -2.20
C GLY A 41 20.69 -11.51 -2.59
N CYS A 42 21.97 -11.32 -2.25
CA CYS A 42 22.99 -12.34 -2.51
C CYS A 42 22.80 -13.56 -1.61
N LEU A 43 22.49 -13.34 -0.33
CA LEU A 43 22.26 -14.42 0.63
C LEU A 43 21.00 -15.22 0.26
N ASP A 44 19.92 -14.56 -0.15
CA ASP A 44 18.69 -15.22 -0.58
C ASP A 44 18.86 -16.01 -1.88
N GLN A 45 19.61 -15.46 -2.85
CA GLN A 45 19.93 -16.18 -4.07
C GLN A 45 20.79 -17.41 -3.78
N TRP A 46 21.74 -17.30 -2.83
CA TRP A 46 22.55 -18.44 -2.40
C TRP A 46 21.70 -19.54 -1.76
N ARG A 47 20.77 -19.17 -0.86
CA ARG A 47 19.79 -20.09 -0.25
C ARG A 47 18.96 -20.81 -1.31
N SER A 48 18.56 -20.10 -2.35
CA SER A 48 17.74 -20.63 -3.44
C SER A 48 18.51 -21.53 -4.41
N ARG A 49 19.77 -21.19 -4.74
CA ARG A 49 20.60 -21.96 -5.70
C ARG A 49 21.31 -23.17 -5.12
N TYR A 50 21.91 -23.02 -3.94
CA TYR A 50 22.83 -24.01 -3.37
C TYR A 50 22.26 -24.73 -2.16
N GLY A 51 21.11 -24.28 -1.67
CA GLY A 51 20.35 -24.95 -0.62
C GLY A 51 19.51 -26.11 -1.14
N VAL A 52 20.05 -27.00 -1.97
CA VAL A 52 19.31 -28.19 -2.42
C VAL A 52 19.06 -29.13 -1.23
N ASP A 53 19.99 -29.16 -0.26
CA ASP A 53 19.79 -29.71 1.07
C ASP A 53 19.23 -28.65 2.02
N GLU A 54 18.11 -28.95 2.69
CA GLU A 54 17.44 -28.05 3.65
C GLU A 54 18.35 -27.54 4.77
N GLU A 55 19.38 -28.31 5.12
CA GLU A 55 20.34 -27.98 6.17
C GLU A 55 21.34 -26.91 5.71
N MET A 56 21.64 -26.86 4.41
CA MET A 56 22.60 -25.92 3.84
C MET A 56 22.01 -24.50 3.73
N ARG A 57 20.70 -24.37 3.48
CA ARG A 57 19.99 -23.06 3.43
C ARG A 57 20.12 -22.24 4.72
N ARG A 58 20.29 -22.93 5.85
CA ARG A 58 20.36 -22.35 7.20
C ARG A 58 21.79 -22.17 7.68
N LYS A 59 22.79 -22.27 6.79
CA LYS A 59 24.21 -22.17 7.11
C LYS A 59 24.86 -21.01 6.39
N CYS A 60 25.77 -20.32 7.08
CA CYS A 60 26.60 -19.27 6.51
C CYS A 60 27.40 -19.82 5.30
N PRO A 61 27.38 -19.14 4.15
CA PRO A 61 28.14 -19.55 2.96
C PRO A 61 29.66 -19.71 3.21
N ILE A 62 30.20 -18.98 4.18
CA ILE A 62 31.64 -18.94 4.47
C ILE A 62 32.01 -19.94 5.56
N CYS A 63 31.45 -19.79 6.77
CA CYS A 63 31.86 -20.60 7.92
C CYS A 63 30.91 -21.74 8.29
N ARG A 64 29.78 -21.86 7.57
CA ARG A 64 28.72 -22.86 7.81
C ARG A 64 28.05 -22.78 9.18
N ALA A 65 28.31 -21.73 9.96
CA ALA A 65 27.58 -21.45 11.18
C ALA A 65 26.09 -21.26 10.89
N ARG A 66 25.23 -21.62 11.84
CA ARG A 66 23.78 -21.50 11.68
C ARG A 66 23.36 -20.05 11.52
N ILE A 67 22.48 -19.80 10.55
CA ILE A 67 21.82 -18.51 10.34
C ILE A 67 20.43 -18.59 11.00
N PRO A 68 20.12 -17.72 11.97
CA PRO A 68 18.76 -17.58 12.49
C PRO A 68 17.75 -17.22 11.39
N PRO A 69 16.45 -17.54 11.57
CA PRO A 69 15.42 -17.05 10.66
C PRO A 69 15.35 -15.53 10.69
N SER A 70 14.98 -14.91 9.57
CA SER A 70 14.76 -13.47 9.52
C SER A 70 13.49 -13.07 10.27
N LYS A 71 13.38 -11.78 10.57
CA LYS A 71 12.20 -11.18 11.20
C LYS A 71 10.93 -11.43 10.38
N GLU A 72 10.99 -11.29 9.06
CA GLU A 72 9.88 -11.53 8.14
C GLU A 72 9.45 -13.00 8.18
N MET A 73 10.41 -13.94 8.22
CA MET A 73 10.10 -15.38 8.30
C MET A 73 9.33 -15.69 9.59
N VAL A 74 9.81 -15.18 10.73
CA VAL A 74 9.18 -15.41 12.04
C VAL A 74 7.82 -14.73 12.12
N ALA A 75 7.69 -13.51 11.60
CA ALA A 75 6.44 -12.77 11.60
C ALA A 75 5.39 -13.42 10.67
N ALA A 76 5.80 -13.99 9.53
CA ALA A 76 4.94 -14.81 8.68
C ALA A 76 4.43 -16.07 9.41
N LEU A 77 5.32 -16.78 10.11
CA LEU A 77 4.97 -17.95 10.91
C LEU A 77 3.93 -17.59 11.99
N GLN A 78 4.16 -16.49 12.72
CA GLN A 78 3.22 -16.00 13.74
C GLN A 78 1.86 -15.64 13.14
N GLY A 79 1.84 -14.96 11.99
CA GLY A 79 0.63 -14.65 11.24
C GLY A 79 -0.17 -15.91 10.86
N TYR A 80 0.48 -16.94 10.30
CA TYR A 80 -0.22 -18.18 9.93
C TYR A 80 -0.75 -18.95 11.15
N ARG A 81 0.00 -18.96 12.26
CA ARG A 81 -0.48 -19.57 13.52
C ARG A 81 -1.71 -18.85 14.06
N ALA A 82 -1.68 -17.52 14.09
CA ALA A 82 -2.80 -16.71 14.54
C ALA A 82 -4.03 -16.87 13.64
N GLN A 83 -3.83 -16.85 12.31
CA GLN A 83 -4.89 -17.07 11.34
C GLN A 83 -5.54 -18.45 11.53
N LYS A 84 -4.74 -19.50 11.65
CA LYS A 84 -5.24 -20.86 11.91
C LYS A 84 -6.06 -20.90 13.19
N GLN A 85 -5.56 -20.35 14.29
CA GLN A 85 -6.25 -20.32 15.58
C GLN A 85 -7.61 -19.60 15.49
N ILE A 86 -7.66 -18.43 14.84
CA ILE A 86 -8.92 -17.69 14.64
C ILE A 86 -9.95 -18.53 13.89
N MET A 87 -9.53 -19.26 12.85
CA MET A 87 -10.42 -20.10 12.07
C MET A 87 -10.89 -21.34 12.85
N GLU A 88 -10.04 -21.92 13.71
CA GLU A 88 -10.42 -22.98 14.63
C GLU A 88 -11.46 -22.48 15.65
N ASP A 89 -11.21 -21.32 16.25
CA ASP A 89 -12.12 -20.68 17.21
C ASP A 89 -13.50 -20.36 16.59
N ASN A 90 -13.52 -19.99 15.31
CA ASN A 90 -14.75 -19.73 14.54
C ASN A 90 -15.43 -20.99 13.97
N ASN A 91 -14.86 -22.19 14.19
CA ASN A 91 -15.31 -23.46 13.61
C ASN A 91 -15.27 -23.52 12.06
N GLU A 92 -14.35 -22.81 11.42
CA GLU A 92 -14.19 -22.72 9.97
C GLU A 92 -13.20 -23.76 9.40
N THR A 93 -12.95 -24.85 10.14
CA THR A 93 -11.90 -25.85 9.89
C THR A 93 -12.07 -26.70 8.62
N THR A 94 -13.20 -26.57 7.92
CA THR A 94 -13.48 -27.28 6.67
C THR A 94 -13.34 -26.38 5.43
N SER A 95 -13.14 -25.07 5.61
CA SER A 95 -13.02 -24.08 4.54
C SER A 95 -11.76 -24.30 3.70
N GLN A 96 -11.78 -23.83 2.45
CA GLN A 96 -10.60 -23.88 1.59
C GLN A 96 -9.50 -22.97 2.14
N GLU A 97 -9.90 -21.84 2.73
CA GLU A 97 -9.07 -20.86 3.41
C GLU A 97 -8.30 -21.51 4.56
N TYR A 98 -8.95 -22.37 5.36
CA TYR A 98 -8.30 -23.07 6.47
C TYR A 98 -7.25 -24.07 5.98
N ARG A 99 -7.55 -24.82 4.91
CA ARG A 99 -6.58 -25.74 4.29
C ARG A 99 -5.38 -24.98 3.73
N ASN A 100 -5.61 -23.84 3.10
CA ASN A 100 -4.56 -22.97 2.60
C ASN A 100 -3.69 -22.42 3.75
N ALA A 101 -4.30 -21.97 4.84
CA ALA A 101 -3.58 -21.49 6.02
C ALA A 101 -2.71 -22.59 6.65
N CYS A 102 -3.23 -23.82 6.76
CA CYS A 102 -2.46 -24.97 7.23
C CYS A 102 -1.27 -25.31 6.31
N TYR A 103 -1.48 -25.26 5.00
CA TYR A 103 -0.44 -25.51 4.02
C TYR A 103 0.68 -24.45 4.10
N LEU A 104 0.32 -23.17 4.16
CA LEU A 104 1.28 -22.08 4.29
C LEU A 104 2.04 -22.13 5.63
N LEU A 105 1.36 -22.49 6.72
CA LEU A 105 1.98 -22.72 8.02
C LEU A 105 3.04 -23.82 7.93
N ALA A 106 2.72 -24.96 7.33
CA ALA A 106 3.66 -26.07 7.18
C ALA A 106 4.91 -25.65 6.37
N GLN A 107 4.72 -24.89 5.29
CA GLN A 107 5.84 -24.34 4.51
C GLN A 107 6.70 -23.35 5.31
N ALA A 108 6.09 -22.50 6.14
CA ALA A 108 6.83 -21.58 6.99
C ALA A 108 7.64 -22.33 8.06
N GLU A 109 7.07 -23.38 8.66
CA GLU A 109 7.75 -24.23 9.64
C GLU A 109 8.92 -25.00 9.01
N GLU A 110 8.75 -25.53 7.80
CA GLU A 110 9.83 -26.18 7.04
C GLU A 110 10.99 -25.20 6.75
N LYS A 111 10.66 -23.98 6.29
CA LYS A 111 11.67 -22.94 5.99
C LYS A 111 12.45 -22.49 7.22
N ILE A 112 11.78 -22.32 8.36
CA ILE A 112 12.40 -21.91 9.62
C ILE A 112 13.25 -23.07 10.19
N GLY A 113 12.75 -24.28 10.06
CA GLY A 113 13.41 -25.49 10.52
C GLY A 113 12.97 -25.92 11.92
N ALA A 114 12.81 -27.24 12.10
CA ALA A 114 12.38 -27.86 13.35
C ALA A 114 13.35 -27.63 14.54
N ASP A 115 14.57 -27.19 14.27
CA ASP A 115 15.61 -26.93 15.26
C ASP A 115 15.59 -25.48 15.78
N TRP A 116 14.66 -24.63 15.33
CA TRP A 116 14.52 -23.25 15.83
C TRP A 116 14.00 -23.25 17.27
N ASP A 117 14.60 -22.41 18.11
CA ASP A 117 14.33 -22.35 19.56
C ASP A 117 13.07 -21.56 19.94
N GLY A 118 12.38 -20.98 18.94
CA GLY A 118 11.17 -20.19 19.13
C GLY A 118 11.39 -18.72 19.43
N VAL A 119 12.64 -18.27 19.61
CA VAL A 119 12.95 -16.90 20.07
C VAL A 119 14.07 -16.21 19.30
N THR A 120 15.03 -16.94 18.75
CA THR A 120 16.18 -16.33 18.08
C THR A 120 15.81 -15.83 16.68
N VAL A 121 15.96 -14.53 16.44
CA VAL A 121 15.70 -13.87 15.15
C VAL A 121 17.00 -13.21 14.68
N LEU A 122 17.22 -13.23 13.36
CA LEU A 122 18.29 -12.43 12.77
C LEU A 122 17.92 -10.96 12.87
N GLU A 123 18.68 -10.21 13.68
CA GLU A 123 18.48 -8.77 13.84
C GLU A 123 18.91 -8.03 12.57
N ASP A 124 18.04 -7.12 12.12
CA ASP A 124 18.32 -6.09 11.14
C ASP A 124 18.73 -4.80 11.87
N ASN A 125 19.53 -3.95 11.22
CA ASN A 125 19.87 -2.62 11.76
C ASN A 125 18.71 -1.61 11.62
N ASP A 126 17.54 -2.07 11.16
CA ASP A 126 16.42 -1.21 10.83
C ASP A 126 15.63 -0.78 12.06
N THR A 127 15.18 0.47 12.01
CA THR A 127 14.29 0.99 13.05
C THR A 127 12.95 0.25 12.92
N PRO A 128 12.43 -0.37 14.00
CA PRO A 128 11.18 -1.09 13.90
C PRO A 128 10.05 -0.18 13.40
N PRO A 129 9.22 -0.65 12.45
CA PRO A 129 8.12 0.15 11.94
C PRO A 129 7.08 0.40 13.04
N VAL A 130 6.35 1.51 12.91
CA VAL A 130 5.30 1.87 13.87
C VAL A 130 4.17 0.86 13.77
N VAL A 131 3.81 0.24 14.89
CA VAL A 131 2.67 -0.69 14.94
C VAL A 131 1.38 0.10 15.09
N MET A 132 0.47 -0.03 14.13
CA MET A 132 -0.82 0.65 14.15
C MET A 132 -1.78 0.01 15.18
N PRO A 133 -2.55 0.81 15.93
CA PRO A 133 -3.57 0.28 16.84
C PRO A 133 -4.80 -0.26 16.08
N ASP A 134 -5.54 -1.17 16.69
CA ASP A 134 -6.66 -1.87 16.04
C ASP A 134 -7.76 -0.93 15.51
N TYR A 135 -8.01 0.19 16.19
CA TYR A 135 -8.99 1.17 15.71
C TYR A 135 -8.52 1.90 14.43
N ILE A 136 -7.21 2.04 14.23
CA ILE A 136 -6.63 2.60 12.99
C ILE A 136 -6.63 1.58 11.88
N HIS A 137 -6.34 0.31 12.18
CA HIS A 137 -6.54 -0.77 11.23
C HIS A 137 -7.97 -0.73 10.64
N GLU A 138 -8.98 -0.70 11.53
CA GLU A 138 -10.38 -0.66 11.13
C GLU A 138 -10.74 0.62 10.37
N ALA A 139 -10.26 1.79 10.85
CA ALA A 139 -10.46 3.07 10.17
C ALA A 139 -9.85 3.08 8.76
N SER A 140 -8.65 2.50 8.59
CA SER A 140 -7.95 2.44 7.31
C SER A 140 -8.69 1.55 6.32
N PHE A 141 -9.12 0.37 6.75
CA PHE A 141 -9.90 -0.55 5.92
C PHE A 141 -11.30 -0.01 5.56
N LYS A 142 -11.92 0.80 6.43
CA LYS A 142 -13.22 1.45 6.19
C LYS A 142 -13.13 2.81 5.49
N GLY A 143 -11.93 3.36 5.33
CA GLY A 143 -11.75 4.65 4.65
C GLY A 143 -12.10 5.85 5.52
N ASP A 144 -12.03 5.73 6.85
CA ASP A 144 -12.17 6.86 7.76
C ASP A 144 -10.90 7.74 7.74
N ILE A 145 -10.82 8.56 6.70
CA ILE A 145 -9.71 9.49 6.45
C ILE A 145 -9.45 10.39 7.67
N LYS A 146 -10.52 10.83 8.36
CA LYS A 146 -10.40 11.73 9.50
C LYS A 146 -9.63 11.08 10.64
N SER A 147 -10.00 9.85 11.00
CA SER A 147 -9.34 9.11 12.09
C SER A 147 -7.89 8.77 11.76
N VAL A 148 -7.63 8.32 10.52
CA VAL A 148 -6.29 7.96 10.06
C VAL A 148 -5.37 9.19 10.04
N LEU A 149 -5.77 10.27 9.37
CA LEU A 149 -4.95 11.49 9.31
C LEU A 149 -4.75 12.14 10.67
N ARG A 150 -5.76 12.13 11.55
CA ARG A 150 -5.60 12.65 12.92
C ARG A 150 -4.52 11.86 13.68
N TRP A 151 -4.49 10.55 13.53
CA TRP A 151 -3.49 9.72 14.19
C TRP A 151 -2.09 9.90 13.62
N ILE A 152 -1.94 9.96 12.28
CA ILE A 152 -0.66 10.25 11.64
C ILE A 152 -0.12 11.60 12.11
N ASN A 153 -0.95 12.65 12.07
CA ASN A 153 -0.53 14.00 12.44
C ASN A 153 -0.32 14.23 13.94
N ALA A 154 -0.81 13.33 14.80
CA ALA A 154 -0.65 13.45 16.25
C ALA A 154 0.78 13.23 16.73
N ASN A 155 1.63 12.55 15.94
CA ASN A 155 3.06 12.46 16.23
C ASN A 155 3.88 12.53 14.93
N ARG A 156 4.53 13.66 14.68
CA ARG A 156 5.36 13.88 13.49
C ARG A 156 6.77 13.29 13.60
N THR A 157 7.17 12.76 14.76
CA THR A 157 8.48 12.09 14.91
C THR A 157 8.45 10.61 14.53
N GLU A 158 7.24 10.04 14.42
CA GLU A 158 7.02 8.64 14.05
C GLU A 158 6.61 8.56 12.57
N ASP A 159 7.12 7.56 11.86
CA ASP A 159 6.69 7.28 10.49
C ASP A 159 5.36 6.51 10.46
N ARG A 160 4.29 7.20 10.84
CA ARG A 160 2.94 6.62 10.89
C ARG A 160 2.31 6.41 9.51
N ALA A 161 2.84 7.04 8.46
CA ALA A 161 2.40 6.80 7.08
C ALA A 161 2.79 5.39 6.61
N ASN A 162 3.91 4.87 7.14
CA ASN A 162 4.42 3.52 6.92
C ASN A 162 4.15 2.56 8.08
N ALA A 163 3.16 2.88 8.92
CA ALA A 163 2.79 1.97 9.99
C ALA A 163 2.22 0.66 9.47
N ILE A 164 2.42 -0.41 10.25
CA ILE A 164 2.01 -1.77 9.91
C ILE A 164 1.11 -2.36 11.00
N THR A 165 0.36 -3.40 10.66
CA THR A 165 -0.32 -4.21 11.68
C THR A 165 0.70 -5.01 12.49
N LYS A 166 0.23 -5.72 13.51
CA LYS A 166 1.09 -6.67 14.23
C LYS A 166 1.41 -7.89 13.34
N ALA A 167 2.47 -8.61 13.69
CA ALA A 167 2.91 -9.83 13.00
C ALA A 167 1.80 -10.89 12.89
N GLU A 168 0.96 -11.03 13.92
CA GLU A 168 -0.19 -11.94 13.93
C GLU A 168 -1.26 -11.56 12.88
N LYS A 169 -1.20 -10.33 12.37
CA LYS A 169 -2.02 -9.78 11.29
C LYS A 169 -1.19 -9.50 10.03
N PHE A 170 -0.09 -10.22 9.84
CA PHE A 170 0.77 -10.24 8.66
C PHE A 170 1.51 -8.95 8.32
N ASP A 171 1.71 -8.02 9.25
CA ASP A 171 2.44 -6.77 9.02
C ASP A 171 1.89 -5.98 7.82
N VAL A 172 0.58 -5.89 7.67
CA VAL A 172 -0.07 -5.17 6.57
C VAL A 172 0.08 -3.66 6.79
N SER A 173 0.55 -2.92 5.80
CA SER A 173 0.72 -1.46 5.93
C SER A 173 -0.62 -0.69 5.89
N VAL A 174 -0.63 0.54 6.41
CA VAL A 174 -1.81 1.42 6.32
C VAL A 174 -2.24 1.64 4.87
N LEU A 175 -1.29 1.79 3.95
CA LEU A 175 -1.54 1.91 2.50
C LEU A 175 -2.22 0.66 1.94
N GLN A 176 -1.73 -0.52 2.30
CA GLN A 176 -2.29 -1.80 1.85
C GLN A 176 -3.73 -2.01 2.36
N LEU A 177 -4.02 -1.64 3.61
CA LEU A 177 -5.40 -1.69 4.16
C LEU A 177 -6.34 -0.74 3.41
N ALA A 178 -5.91 0.51 3.20
CA ALA A 178 -6.70 1.50 2.47
C ALA A 178 -6.95 1.08 1.01
N ALA A 179 -5.93 0.49 0.35
CA ALA A 179 -6.03 -0.02 -1.00
C ALA A 179 -6.97 -1.23 -1.08
N SER A 180 -6.85 -2.21 -0.17
CA SER A 180 -7.73 -3.37 -0.11
C SER A 180 -9.19 -3.00 0.20
N GLY A 181 -9.39 -1.94 0.99
CA GLY A 181 -10.70 -1.32 1.25
C GLY A 181 -11.21 -0.46 0.07
N ASN A 182 -10.40 -0.29 -0.97
CA ASN A 182 -10.70 0.48 -2.19
C ASN A 182 -10.94 1.98 -1.95
N HIS A 183 -10.29 2.55 -0.94
CA HIS A 183 -10.46 3.95 -0.54
C HIS A 183 -9.51 4.87 -1.30
N LEU A 184 -9.83 5.16 -2.56
CA LEU A 184 -8.96 5.91 -3.48
C LEU A 184 -8.38 7.20 -2.86
N ALA A 185 -9.22 8.01 -2.21
CA ALA A 185 -8.77 9.26 -1.59
C ALA A 185 -7.81 9.02 -0.42
N LEU A 186 -8.06 8.01 0.42
CA LEU A 186 -7.16 7.66 1.51
C LEU A 186 -5.82 7.15 0.96
N VAL A 187 -5.84 6.31 -0.07
CA VAL A 187 -4.63 5.82 -0.76
C VAL A 187 -3.82 7.00 -1.32
N THR A 188 -4.46 7.96 -1.99
CA THR A 188 -3.75 9.15 -2.53
C THR A 188 -3.14 10.00 -1.41
N LEU A 189 -3.87 10.22 -0.31
CA LEU A 189 -3.35 10.97 0.85
C LEU A 189 -2.15 10.27 1.50
N LEU A 190 -2.19 8.95 1.67
CA LEU A 190 -1.08 8.18 2.24
C LEU A 190 0.16 8.23 1.34
N LEU A 191 -0.01 8.10 0.03
CA LEU A 191 1.09 8.24 -0.93
C LEU A 191 1.68 9.66 -0.93
N GLN A 192 0.85 10.71 -0.85
CA GLN A 192 1.32 12.09 -0.66
C GLN A 192 2.09 12.29 0.65
N LEU A 193 1.80 11.50 1.68
CA LEU A 193 2.51 11.51 2.96
C LEU A 193 3.77 10.63 2.96
N GLY A 194 4.13 10.03 1.83
CA GLY A 194 5.33 9.19 1.71
C GLY A 194 5.14 7.74 2.14
N ALA A 195 3.91 7.22 2.11
CA ALA A 195 3.70 5.79 2.29
C ALA A 195 4.44 4.98 1.20
N ASP A 196 5.16 3.95 1.63
CA ASP A 196 5.94 3.05 0.80
C ASP A 196 4.99 2.21 -0.05
N ILE A 197 5.06 2.48 -1.35
CA ILE A 197 4.24 1.83 -2.35
C ILE A 197 4.64 0.37 -2.59
N ASP A 198 5.91 0.06 -2.34
CA ASP A 198 6.53 -1.22 -2.63
C ASP A 198 6.66 -2.10 -1.39
N TYR A 199 6.13 -1.63 -0.24
CA TYR A 199 6.08 -2.40 0.98
C TYR A 199 5.47 -3.78 0.76
N ARG A 200 6.19 -4.81 1.24
CA ARG A 200 5.78 -6.22 1.17
C ARG A 200 5.47 -6.70 2.58
N ASN A 201 4.24 -7.18 2.78
CA ASN A 201 3.83 -7.74 4.06
C ASN A 201 4.52 -9.10 4.31
N ASN A 202 4.23 -9.77 5.43
CA ASN A 202 4.87 -11.05 5.77
C ASN A 202 4.55 -12.22 4.81
N GLN A 203 3.54 -12.06 3.96
CA GLN A 203 3.21 -13.01 2.90
C GLN A 203 3.95 -12.67 1.59
N GLY A 204 4.77 -11.61 1.61
CA GLY A 204 5.44 -11.05 0.46
C GLY A 204 4.51 -10.24 -0.45
N CYS A 205 3.28 -9.93 -0.03
CA CYS A 205 2.25 -9.26 -0.82
C CYS A 205 2.44 -7.73 -0.87
N THR A 206 2.30 -7.14 -2.06
CA THR A 206 2.23 -5.68 -2.27
C THR A 206 0.78 -5.18 -2.28
N ALA A 207 0.57 -3.86 -2.31
CA ALA A 207 -0.77 -3.28 -2.39
C ALA A 207 -1.56 -3.73 -3.64
N ILE A 208 -0.90 -3.85 -4.81
CA ILE A 208 -1.58 -4.25 -6.07
C ILE A 208 -2.18 -5.66 -5.96
N ILE A 209 -1.41 -6.64 -5.47
CA ILE A 209 -1.90 -8.03 -5.42
C ILE A 209 -3.05 -8.18 -4.42
N LEU A 210 -3.00 -7.46 -3.29
CA LEU A 210 -4.09 -7.45 -2.31
C LEU A 210 -5.37 -6.85 -2.89
N VAL A 211 -5.27 -5.76 -3.65
CA VAL A 211 -6.40 -5.15 -4.36
C VAL A 211 -7.01 -6.13 -5.36
N LEU A 212 -6.18 -6.84 -6.14
CA LEU A 212 -6.65 -7.81 -7.15
C LEU A 212 -7.34 -9.04 -6.55
N HIS A 213 -7.01 -9.41 -5.32
CA HIS A 213 -7.67 -10.50 -4.58
C HIS A 213 -8.90 -10.05 -3.77
N SER A 214 -9.12 -8.74 -3.61
CA SER A 214 -10.23 -8.22 -2.79
C SER A 214 -11.58 -8.55 -3.43
N PRO A 215 -12.49 -9.26 -2.73
CA PRO A 215 -13.81 -9.63 -3.26
C PRO A 215 -14.87 -8.52 -3.12
N ILE A 216 -14.52 -7.37 -2.53
CA ILE A 216 -15.49 -6.43 -1.93
C ILE A 216 -15.84 -5.26 -2.87
N ALA A 217 -15.05 -4.98 -3.91
CA ALA A 217 -15.25 -3.78 -4.73
C ALA A 217 -15.79 -4.06 -6.14
N SER A 218 -16.49 -3.07 -6.68
CA SER A 218 -16.78 -3.03 -8.12
C SER A 218 -15.47 -2.95 -8.90
N ALA A 219 -15.45 -3.59 -10.08
CA ALA A 219 -14.27 -3.59 -10.96
C ALA A 219 -13.78 -2.16 -11.26
N GLU A 220 -14.69 -1.19 -11.37
CA GLU A 220 -14.34 0.20 -11.65
C GLU A 220 -13.49 0.85 -10.55
N VAL A 221 -13.87 0.68 -9.27
CA VAL A 221 -13.13 1.29 -8.15
C VAL A 221 -11.77 0.61 -7.98
N MET A 222 -11.74 -0.72 -8.08
CA MET A 222 -10.50 -1.50 -8.04
C MET A 222 -9.53 -1.03 -9.13
N ASN A 223 -10.01 -0.87 -10.37
CA ASN A 223 -9.20 -0.42 -11.50
C ASN A 223 -8.59 0.97 -11.22
N LYS A 224 -9.36 1.89 -10.63
CA LYS A 224 -8.86 3.22 -10.23
C LYS A 224 -7.74 3.13 -9.20
N VAL A 225 -7.85 2.24 -8.21
CA VAL A 225 -6.80 2.04 -7.18
C VAL A 225 -5.55 1.42 -7.80
N VAL A 226 -5.67 0.38 -8.63
CA VAL A 226 -4.51 -0.24 -9.31
C VAL A 226 -3.80 0.78 -10.21
N ARG A 227 -4.55 1.55 -11.00
CA ARG A 227 -4.00 2.63 -11.85
C ARG A 227 -3.30 3.70 -11.04
N LEU A 228 -3.87 4.09 -9.88
CA LEU A 228 -3.22 5.03 -8.97
C LEU A 228 -1.88 4.47 -8.52
N LEU A 229 -1.83 3.24 -8.00
CA LEU A 229 -0.59 2.61 -7.54
C LEU A 229 0.46 2.52 -8.67
N LEU A 230 0.07 2.11 -9.88
CA LEU A 230 0.98 2.08 -11.03
C LEU A 230 1.54 3.47 -11.36
N SER A 231 0.71 4.52 -11.33
CA SER A 231 1.14 5.88 -11.63
C SER A 231 2.10 6.45 -10.58
N TRP A 232 2.07 5.91 -9.36
CA TRP A 232 2.98 6.21 -8.25
C TRP A 232 4.21 5.32 -8.21
N GLY A 233 4.40 4.47 -9.22
CA GLY A 233 5.65 3.74 -9.40
C GLY A 233 5.69 2.34 -8.84
N ALA A 234 4.56 1.77 -8.39
CA ALA A 234 4.49 0.41 -7.85
C ALA A 234 5.29 -0.61 -8.69
N SER A 235 6.25 -1.28 -8.07
CA SER A 235 7.17 -2.22 -8.68
C SER A 235 6.61 -3.64 -8.66
N PHE A 236 7.19 -4.50 -9.51
CA PHE A 236 6.92 -5.93 -9.51
C PHE A 236 8.18 -6.68 -9.12
N PHE A 237 8.01 -7.74 -8.35
CA PHE A 237 9.11 -8.53 -7.81
C PHE A 237 9.19 -9.88 -8.53
N SER A 238 10.39 -10.41 -8.77
CA SER A 238 10.57 -11.68 -9.50
C SER A 238 10.07 -12.91 -8.74
N GLU A 239 9.86 -12.79 -7.42
CA GLU A 239 9.56 -13.90 -6.53
C GLU A 239 8.15 -13.81 -5.92
N GLY A 240 7.50 -14.97 -5.79
CA GLY A 240 6.19 -15.11 -5.14
C GLY A 240 5.01 -14.59 -5.97
N ASP A 241 3.89 -14.34 -5.27
CA ASP A 241 2.63 -13.94 -5.91
C ASP A 241 2.60 -12.48 -6.41
N CYS A 242 3.65 -11.71 -6.12
CA CYS A 242 3.80 -10.29 -6.53
C CYS A 242 4.51 -10.12 -7.88
N SER A 243 4.78 -11.20 -8.60
CA SER A 243 5.33 -11.08 -9.94
C SER A 243 4.35 -10.42 -10.90
N LYS A 244 4.90 -9.65 -11.83
CA LYS A 244 4.16 -8.97 -12.90
C LYS A 244 3.19 -9.92 -13.60
N ARG A 245 3.72 -11.10 -13.97
CA ARG A 245 2.94 -12.17 -14.61
C ARG A 245 1.80 -12.68 -13.73
N LYS A 246 2.07 -12.98 -12.46
CA LYS A 246 1.03 -13.46 -11.55
C LYS A 246 -0.08 -12.42 -11.35
N CYS A 247 0.29 -11.15 -11.18
CA CYS A 247 -0.70 -10.07 -11.06
C CYS A 247 -1.59 -9.98 -12.31
N ALA A 248 -1.00 -10.06 -13.51
CA ALA A 248 -1.74 -10.09 -14.76
C ALA A 248 -2.67 -11.31 -14.87
N ASP A 249 -2.20 -12.49 -14.49
CA ASP A 249 -3.01 -13.72 -14.49
C ASP A 249 -4.20 -13.64 -13.51
N VAL A 250 -3.99 -13.09 -12.30
CA VAL A 250 -5.07 -12.85 -11.33
C VAL A 250 -6.08 -11.85 -11.90
N ALA A 251 -5.61 -10.77 -12.55
CA ALA A 251 -6.49 -9.81 -13.21
C ALA A 251 -7.34 -10.47 -14.32
N ARG A 252 -6.74 -11.31 -15.17
CA ARG A 252 -7.47 -12.06 -16.21
C ARG A 252 -8.51 -13.01 -15.65
N ASN A 253 -8.14 -13.79 -14.65
CA ASN A 253 -9.06 -14.75 -14.01
C ASN A 253 -10.23 -14.03 -13.34
N GLY A 254 -10.03 -12.78 -12.93
CA GLY A 254 -11.08 -11.89 -12.43
C GLY A 254 -11.84 -11.11 -13.52
N ASN A 255 -11.69 -11.45 -14.81
CA ASN A 255 -12.27 -10.77 -15.98
C ASN A 255 -11.87 -9.28 -16.11
N ARG A 256 -10.68 -8.90 -15.65
CA ARG A 256 -10.14 -7.54 -15.72
C ARG A 256 -9.04 -7.46 -16.78
N HIS A 257 -9.42 -7.68 -18.03
CA HIS A 257 -8.49 -7.73 -19.17
C HIS A 257 -7.71 -6.43 -19.37
N GLU A 258 -8.37 -5.27 -19.25
CA GLU A 258 -7.70 -3.97 -19.36
C GLU A 258 -6.56 -3.81 -18.34
N ILE A 259 -6.78 -4.24 -17.09
CA ILE A 259 -5.74 -4.19 -16.06
C ILE A 259 -4.64 -5.20 -16.37
N ALA A 260 -4.98 -6.40 -16.82
CA ALA A 260 -3.97 -7.39 -17.21
C ALA A 260 -3.05 -6.86 -18.33
N ASP A 261 -3.61 -6.21 -19.35
CA ASP A 261 -2.84 -5.65 -20.47
C ASP A 261 -1.93 -4.50 -20.00
N LEU A 262 -2.41 -3.63 -19.12
CA LEU A 262 -1.58 -2.60 -18.49
C LEU A 262 -0.44 -3.21 -17.67
N LEU A 263 -0.78 -4.19 -16.83
CA LEU A 263 0.18 -4.89 -15.98
C LEU A 263 1.24 -5.62 -16.78
N GLU A 264 0.98 -6.06 -18.02
CA GLU A 264 1.98 -6.73 -18.87
C GLU A 264 2.85 -5.78 -19.67
N SER A 265 2.27 -4.66 -20.10
CA SER A 265 3.01 -3.61 -20.80
C SER A 265 4.07 -2.95 -19.92
N GLU A 266 5.07 -2.31 -20.52
CA GLU A 266 6.16 -1.67 -19.77
C GLU A 266 5.69 -0.40 -19.05
N LEU A 267 4.91 0.42 -19.75
CA LEU A 267 4.49 1.75 -19.29
C LEU A 267 3.02 1.81 -18.87
N GLY A 268 2.24 0.73 -18.99
CA GLY A 268 0.81 0.73 -18.68
C GLY A 268 0.52 1.17 -17.25
N GLY A 269 -0.36 2.16 -17.12
CA GLY A 269 -0.76 2.78 -15.86
C GLY A 269 0.32 3.66 -15.23
N ARG A 270 1.55 3.69 -15.79
CA ARG A 270 2.64 4.53 -15.31
C ARG A 270 2.41 5.97 -15.70
N ARG A 271 2.93 6.86 -14.85
CA ARG A 271 3.14 8.25 -15.24
C ARG A 271 4.41 8.35 -16.08
N CYS A 272 4.32 9.10 -17.16
CA CYS A 272 5.39 9.31 -18.12
C CYS A 272 5.57 10.80 -18.43
N GLU A 273 6.69 11.11 -19.04
CA GLU A 273 7.00 12.37 -19.68
C GLU A 273 7.09 12.14 -21.19
N ILE A 274 6.47 13.03 -21.97
CA ILE A 274 6.53 12.98 -23.43
C ILE A 274 7.91 13.45 -23.89
N VAL A 275 8.57 12.65 -24.73
CA VAL A 275 9.89 12.92 -25.28
C VAL A 275 9.91 12.67 -26.79
N ASN A 276 10.80 13.38 -27.51
CA ASN A 276 11.06 13.16 -28.93
C ASN A 276 9.82 13.24 -29.86
N LEU A 277 8.75 13.93 -29.46
CA LEU A 277 7.52 14.02 -30.25
C LEU A 277 7.65 15.09 -31.34
N SER A 278 8.17 14.69 -32.50
CA SER A 278 8.45 15.61 -33.63
C SER A 278 7.22 16.34 -34.19
N PRO A 279 6.02 15.70 -34.32
CA PRO A 279 4.84 16.39 -34.86
C PRO A 279 4.28 17.49 -33.95
N ARG A 280 4.51 17.39 -32.64
CA ARG A 280 4.07 18.34 -31.61
C ARG A 280 5.17 18.57 -30.58
N PRO A 281 6.23 19.33 -30.95
CA PRO A 281 7.39 19.52 -30.09
C PRO A 281 7.08 20.33 -28.84
N ASP A 282 5.99 21.09 -28.85
CA ASP A 282 5.41 21.84 -27.73
C ASP A 282 5.00 20.93 -26.56
N LEU A 283 4.71 19.66 -26.81
CA LEU A 283 4.35 18.71 -25.76
C LEU A 283 5.54 18.02 -25.11
N ASN A 284 6.75 18.15 -25.65
CA ASN A 284 7.93 17.53 -25.05
C ASN A 284 8.19 18.11 -23.65
N GLY A 285 8.40 17.24 -22.67
CA GLY A 285 8.50 17.59 -21.25
C GLY A 285 7.17 17.56 -20.50
N THR A 286 6.03 17.49 -21.20
CA THR A 286 4.71 17.41 -20.57
C THR A 286 4.48 16.03 -19.96
N THR A 287 3.88 15.98 -18.78
CA THR A 287 3.57 14.74 -18.08
C THR A 287 2.21 14.16 -18.48
N CYS A 288 2.14 12.85 -18.62
CA CYS A 288 0.94 12.11 -18.98
C CYS A 288 0.85 10.78 -18.22
N VAL A 289 -0.31 10.15 -18.22
CA VAL A 289 -0.50 8.78 -17.72
C VAL A 289 -0.83 7.87 -18.89
N ALA A 290 -0.15 6.73 -19.00
CA ALA A 290 -0.46 5.72 -20.02
C ALA A 290 -1.68 4.88 -19.61
N ASP A 291 -2.87 5.40 -19.88
CA ASP A 291 -4.14 4.82 -19.44
C ASP A 291 -4.51 3.51 -20.14
N GLU A 292 -4.06 3.30 -21.37
CA GLU A 292 -4.37 2.10 -22.13
C GLU A 292 -3.13 1.66 -22.88
N TYR A 293 -2.86 0.36 -22.87
CA TYR A 293 -1.91 -0.25 -23.80
C TYR A 293 -2.71 -0.87 -24.94
N LEU A 294 -2.29 -0.64 -26.18
CA LEU A 294 -2.92 -1.12 -27.41
C LEU A 294 -2.02 -2.21 -28.02
N PRO A 295 -2.22 -3.51 -27.71
CA PRO A 295 -1.28 -4.56 -28.10
C PRO A 295 -1.15 -4.72 -29.62
N GLY A 296 -2.21 -4.41 -30.37
CA GLY A 296 -2.24 -4.56 -31.83
C GLY A 296 -1.32 -3.58 -32.58
N SER A 297 -1.06 -2.40 -32.00
CA SER A 297 -0.15 -1.40 -32.58
C SER A 297 1.10 -1.15 -31.73
N ASN A 298 1.21 -1.78 -30.56
CA ASN A 298 2.26 -1.52 -29.57
C ASN A 298 2.33 -0.02 -29.18
N GLN A 299 1.17 0.61 -29.01
CA GLN A 299 1.05 2.02 -28.66
C GLN A 299 0.34 2.20 -27.32
N TYR A 300 0.48 3.38 -26.73
CA TYR A 300 -0.24 3.75 -25.52
C TYR A 300 -1.23 4.86 -25.80
N ARG A 301 -2.46 4.69 -25.32
CA ARG A 301 -3.35 5.84 -25.10
C ARG A 301 -2.90 6.51 -23.82
N VAL A 302 -2.50 7.77 -23.92
CA VAL A 302 -2.07 8.57 -22.77
C VAL A 302 -3.02 9.73 -22.55
N THR A 303 -3.23 10.12 -21.30
CA THR A 303 -3.93 11.37 -20.95
C THR A 303 -2.94 12.36 -20.35
N LEU A 304 -2.88 13.58 -20.90
CA LEU A 304 -2.07 14.67 -20.37
C LEU A 304 -2.55 15.09 -18.98
N GLU A 305 -1.62 15.46 -18.11
CA GLU A 305 -1.91 15.94 -16.76
C GLU A 305 -2.20 17.44 -16.67
N THR A 306 -2.56 18.05 -17.80
CA THR A 306 -2.99 19.44 -17.88
C THR A 306 -4.49 19.55 -17.56
N LYS A 307 -4.98 20.79 -17.38
CA LYS A 307 -6.42 21.04 -17.20
C LYS A 307 -7.28 20.52 -18.34
N SER A 308 -6.77 20.48 -19.58
CA SER A 308 -7.52 19.99 -20.74
C SER A 308 -7.72 18.48 -20.73
N LYS A 309 -6.88 17.71 -20.02
CA LYS A 309 -6.87 16.24 -20.03
C LYS A 309 -6.93 15.66 -21.45
N GLU A 310 -6.16 16.24 -22.36
CA GLU A 310 -6.11 15.79 -23.74
C GLU A 310 -5.59 14.35 -23.80
N ALA A 311 -6.25 13.51 -24.60
CA ALA A 311 -5.85 12.11 -24.81
C ALA A 311 -5.14 11.95 -26.15
N LEU A 312 -4.00 11.26 -26.14
CA LEU A 312 -3.14 11.02 -27.31
C LEU A 312 -2.82 9.55 -27.47
N ILE A 313 -2.46 9.14 -28.68
CA ILE A 313 -1.89 7.83 -28.95
C ILE A 313 -0.42 8.06 -29.28
N LEU A 314 0.46 7.47 -28.48
CA LEU A 314 1.90 7.67 -28.60
C LEU A 314 2.62 6.32 -28.66
N ASP A 315 3.72 6.31 -29.41
CA ASP A 315 4.63 5.18 -29.46
C ASP A 315 5.46 5.11 -28.16
N PRO A 316 5.93 3.92 -27.75
CA PRO A 316 6.71 3.75 -26.53
C PRO A 316 7.99 4.60 -26.51
N GLU A 317 8.59 4.85 -27.69
CA GLU A 317 9.79 5.70 -27.84
C GLU A 317 9.52 7.19 -27.55
N ASN A 318 8.26 7.61 -27.55
CA ASN A 318 7.87 8.97 -27.18
C ASN A 318 7.54 9.13 -25.69
N LEU A 319 7.73 8.07 -24.89
CA LEU A 319 7.37 8.06 -23.47
C LEU A 319 8.57 7.66 -22.62
N ARG A 320 8.89 8.50 -21.63
CA ARG A 320 9.86 8.18 -20.59
C ARG A 320 9.16 8.03 -19.26
N ARG A 321 9.35 6.90 -18.56
CA ARG A 321 8.79 6.68 -17.21
C ARG A 321 9.22 7.81 -16.27
N ARG A 322 8.24 8.40 -15.58
CA ARG A 322 8.41 9.46 -14.57
C ARG A 322 7.30 9.28 -13.53
N ASP A 323 7.51 8.35 -12.62
CA ASP A 323 6.50 8.03 -11.60
C ASP A 323 6.23 9.21 -10.66
N ARG A 324 5.07 9.18 -10.02
CA ARG A 324 4.74 10.18 -8.99
C ARG A 324 5.59 9.99 -7.74
N THR A 325 5.88 11.11 -7.10
CA THR A 325 6.45 11.16 -5.75
C THR A 325 5.66 12.16 -4.92
N PRO A 326 5.81 12.19 -3.58
CA PRO A 326 5.19 13.23 -2.75
C PRO A 326 5.43 14.65 -3.27
N ARG A 327 6.63 14.90 -3.79
CA ARG A 327 7.06 16.20 -4.35
C ARG A 327 6.69 16.42 -5.81
N ASP A 328 6.48 15.36 -6.58
CA ASP A 328 6.16 15.38 -8.00
C ASP A 328 4.92 14.51 -8.27
N CYS A 329 3.79 14.88 -7.66
CA CYS A 329 2.56 14.07 -7.69
C CYS A 329 1.62 14.40 -8.87
N GLY A 330 1.84 15.51 -9.58
CA GLY A 330 1.03 15.99 -10.72
C GLY A 330 -0.39 16.47 -10.35
N HIS A 331 -0.86 16.17 -9.15
CA HIS A 331 -2.07 16.67 -8.54
C HIS A 331 -1.94 16.54 -7.03
N TYR A 332 -2.66 17.36 -6.28
CA TYR A 332 -2.60 17.32 -4.82
C TYR A 332 -4.00 17.23 -4.25
N ILE A 333 -4.25 16.33 -3.30
CA ILE A 333 -5.51 16.32 -2.55
C ILE A 333 -5.28 16.64 -1.07
N GLU A 334 -6.27 17.28 -0.48
CA GLU A 334 -6.32 17.63 0.94
C GLU A 334 -7.62 17.12 1.55
N PHE A 335 -7.61 16.81 2.83
CA PHE A 335 -8.81 16.51 3.58
C PHE A 335 -9.10 17.61 4.60
N LYS A 336 -10.13 18.41 4.35
CA LYS A 336 -10.54 19.54 5.19
C LYS A 336 -12.03 19.51 5.45
N ASN A 337 -12.43 19.78 6.70
CA ASN A 337 -13.83 19.86 7.10
C ASN A 337 -14.69 18.65 6.66
N GLY A 338 -14.09 17.45 6.66
CA GLY A 338 -14.78 16.22 6.24
C GLY A 338 -14.88 16.01 4.72
N ARG A 339 -14.27 16.88 3.91
CA ARG A 339 -14.30 16.82 2.45
C ARG A 339 -12.90 16.70 1.87
N VAL A 340 -12.81 16.01 0.74
CA VAL A 340 -11.58 15.93 -0.07
C VAL A 340 -11.58 17.09 -1.05
N ILE A 341 -10.56 17.94 -0.99
CA ILE A 341 -10.34 19.05 -1.92
C ILE A 341 -9.25 18.60 -2.90
N ARG A 342 -9.52 18.66 -4.20
CA ARG A 342 -8.55 18.30 -5.25
C ARG A 342 -8.02 19.56 -5.93
N HIS A 343 -6.71 19.71 -5.90
CA HIS A 343 -5.97 20.76 -6.60
C HIS A 343 -5.46 20.22 -7.93
N VAL A 344 -5.77 20.94 -9.00
CA VAL A 344 -5.34 20.64 -10.38
C VAL A 344 -4.51 21.83 -10.85
N PHE A 345 -3.41 21.54 -11.54
CA PHE A 345 -2.42 22.52 -11.92
C PHE A 345 -2.36 22.67 -13.44
N ASP A 346 -1.89 23.82 -13.92
CA ASP A 346 -1.68 24.04 -15.35
C ASP A 346 -0.41 23.34 -15.84
N SER A 347 0.62 23.30 -14.99
CA SER A 347 1.87 22.59 -15.22
C SER A 347 2.27 21.73 -14.03
N ASN A 348 3.26 20.86 -14.26
CA ASN A 348 3.81 20.05 -13.19
C ASN A 348 4.65 20.90 -12.21
N GLU A 349 5.32 21.92 -12.74
CA GLU A 349 6.12 22.88 -11.98
C GLU A 349 5.25 23.65 -10.98
N ASP A 350 4.02 24.00 -11.36
CA ASP A 350 3.04 24.63 -10.45
C ASP A 350 2.65 23.68 -9.30
N CYS A 351 2.47 22.38 -9.61
CA CYS A 351 2.20 21.37 -8.60
C CYS A 351 3.37 21.23 -7.62
N GLN A 352 4.60 21.16 -8.13
CA GLN A 352 5.82 21.07 -7.31
C GLN A 352 6.01 22.32 -6.45
N ALA A 353 5.75 23.50 -6.99
CA ALA A 353 5.80 24.76 -6.27
C ALA A 353 4.76 24.81 -5.13
N PHE A 354 3.53 24.36 -5.40
CA PHE A 354 2.48 24.25 -4.41
C PHE A 354 2.86 23.30 -3.26
N VAL A 355 3.35 22.10 -3.57
CA VAL A 355 3.82 21.14 -2.55
C VAL A 355 4.99 21.71 -1.75
N SER A 356 5.95 22.36 -2.41
CA SER A 356 7.10 22.98 -1.76
C SER A 356 6.70 24.11 -0.80
N ALA A 357 5.67 24.89 -1.14
CA ALA A 357 5.13 25.93 -0.25
C ALA A 357 4.48 25.33 1.00
N LEU A 358 3.74 24.23 0.85
CA LEU A 358 3.15 23.49 1.97
C LEU A 358 4.20 22.92 2.92
N GLU A 359 5.29 22.35 2.39
CA GLU A 359 6.41 21.83 3.20
C GLU A 359 7.09 22.94 4.03
N LYS A 360 7.18 24.16 3.47
CA LYS A 360 7.76 25.34 4.16
C LYS A 360 6.82 25.99 5.16
N GLY A 361 5.56 25.56 5.24
CA GLY A 361 4.55 26.19 6.08
C GLY A 361 4.14 27.58 5.61
N GLU A 362 4.38 27.93 4.35
CA GLU A 362 3.93 29.17 3.75
C GLU A 362 2.40 29.11 3.58
N ALA A 363 1.70 30.14 4.07
CA ALA A 363 0.24 30.19 4.01
C ALA A 363 -0.25 30.17 2.55
N ARG A 364 -1.42 29.55 2.35
CA ARG A 364 -2.04 29.33 1.04
C ARG A 364 -2.19 30.62 0.24
N PRO A 365 -2.22 30.55 -1.10
CA PRO A 365 -2.71 31.66 -1.92
C PRO A 365 -4.16 32.00 -1.48
N VAL A 366 -4.38 33.27 -1.15
CA VAL A 366 -5.63 33.86 -0.66
C VAL A 366 -6.85 33.48 -1.52
N GLU A 367 -6.66 33.26 -2.82
CA GLU A 367 -7.72 32.87 -3.75
C GLU A 367 -8.40 31.53 -3.40
N THR A 368 -7.68 30.60 -2.77
CA THR A 368 -8.26 29.29 -2.40
C THR A 368 -9.16 29.38 -1.17
N GLU A 369 -8.84 30.26 -0.22
CA GLU A 369 -9.64 30.45 0.99
C GLU A 369 -10.93 31.23 0.69
N GLU A 370 -10.86 32.22 -0.20
CA GLU A 370 -12.04 32.98 -0.63
C GLU A 370 -13.00 32.12 -1.46
N ALA A 371 -12.46 31.28 -2.36
CA ALA A 371 -13.26 30.30 -3.11
C ALA A 371 -13.86 29.23 -2.20
N GLU A 372 -13.12 28.77 -1.19
CA GLU A 372 -13.59 27.81 -0.17
C GLU A 372 -14.70 28.41 0.68
N ALA A 373 -14.56 29.66 1.12
CA ALA A 373 -15.59 30.39 1.87
C ALA A 373 -16.86 30.58 1.04
N LYS A 374 -16.73 30.96 -0.24
CA LYS A 374 -17.87 31.10 -1.17
C LYS A 374 -18.59 29.77 -1.42
N ALA A 375 -17.85 28.68 -1.59
CA ALA A 375 -18.44 27.35 -1.78
C ALA A 375 -19.14 26.84 -0.51
N GLN A 376 -18.61 27.14 0.68
CA GLN A 376 -19.24 26.82 1.96
C GLN A 376 -20.51 27.65 2.18
N GLN A 377 -20.47 28.93 1.85
CA GLN A 377 -21.64 29.81 1.91
C GLN A 377 -22.75 29.34 0.96
N ALA A 378 -22.42 29.03 -0.30
CA ALA A 378 -23.40 28.53 -1.27
C ALA A 378 -24.01 27.17 -0.84
N ALA A 379 -23.20 26.28 -0.24
CA ALA A 379 -23.71 25.02 0.28
C ALA A 379 -24.62 25.21 1.50
N ALA A 380 -24.32 26.17 2.39
CA ALA A 380 -25.15 26.50 3.53
C ALA A 380 -26.47 27.15 3.10
N GLU A 381 -26.43 28.05 2.11
CA GLU A 381 -27.62 28.67 1.51
C GLU A 381 -28.54 27.62 0.86
N LEU A 382 -27.97 26.67 0.10
CA LEU A 382 -28.75 25.55 -0.47
C LEU A 382 -29.40 24.66 0.60
N LEU A 383 -28.72 24.40 1.73
CA LEU A 383 -29.28 23.62 2.83
C LEU A 383 -30.43 24.37 3.53
N ALA A 384 -30.32 25.69 3.67
CA ALA A 384 -31.36 26.55 4.21
C ALA A 384 -32.58 26.62 3.28
N GLU A 385 -32.38 26.73 1.96
CA GLU A 385 -33.46 26.70 0.95
C GLU A 385 -34.23 25.36 0.93
N LEU A 386 -33.53 24.25 1.19
CA LEU A 386 -34.13 22.93 1.30
C LEU A 386 -34.84 22.69 2.66
N GLY A 387 -34.82 23.66 3.57
CA GLY A 387 -35.48 23.58 4.88
C GLY A 387 -34.84 22.54 5.82
N LEU A 388 -33.57 22.20 5.61
CA LEU A 388 -32.82 21.23 6.40
C LEU A 388 -31.97 21.92 7.47
N ASP A 389 -32.55 22.86 8.21
CA ASP A 389 -31.89 23.45 9.36
C ASP A 389 -31.95 22.48 10.55
N GLY A 390 -30.87 21.71 10.71
CA GLY A 390 -30.65 20.86 11.87
C GLY A 390 -30.48 21.71 13.15
N SER A 391 -31.51 21.75 13.99
CA SER A 391 -31.36 22.16 15.39
C SER A 391 -30.48 21.15 16.15
N PRO A 392 -29.68 21.59 17.14
CA PRO A 392 -28.69 20.74 17.79
C PRO A 392 -29.37 19.76 18.75
N ILE A 393 -29.12 18.47 18.57
CA ILE A 393 -29.50 17.45 19.56
C ILE A 393 -28.48 17.52 20.70
N GLU A 394 -28.81 18.29 21.73
CA GLU A 394 -28.21 18.13 23.05
C GLU A 394 -28.54 16.74 23.61
N SER A 395 -27.51 16.11 24.14
CA SER A 395 -27.59 14.83 24.84
C SER A 395 -27.71 15.09 26.34
N SER A 396 -28.76 14.58 26.99
CA SER A 396 -28.77 14.41 28.45
C SER A 396 -29.58 13.19 28.88
N SER A 397 -28.84 12.11 29.16
CA SER A 397 -28.94 11.25 30.35
C SER A 397 -30.31 10.87 30.95
N SER A 398 -30.59 9.56 30.83
CA SER A 398 -30.66 8.61 31.96
C SER A 398 -32.00 8.24 32.65
N PHE A 399 -32.11 6.91 32.86
CA PHE A 399 -32.79 6.14 33.91
C PHE A 399 -34.27 5.70 33.82
N LYS A 400 -34.39 4.35 33.80
CA LYS A 400 -35.28 3.44 34.57
C LYS A 400 -36.64 2.99 33.98
N ASN A 401 -36.60 1.73 33.52
CA ASN A 401 -37.34 0.56 34.02
C ASN A 401 -38.90 0.52 34.05
N LYS A 402 -39.41 -0.64 33.56
CA LYS A 402 -40.68 -1.35 33.90
C LYS A 402 -42.01 -0.81 33.34
N LYS A 403 -42.69 -1.59 32.48
CA LYS A 403 -43.60 -2.72 32.82
C LYS A 403 -44.46 -3.12 31.61
N SER A 404 -44.56 -4.43 31.41
CA SER A 404 -45.57 -5.10 30.58
C SER A 404 -46.96 -5.09 31.25
N LYS A 405 -48.04 -4.86 30.48
CA LYS A 405 -49.41 -5.34 30.81
C LYS A 405 -50.41 -5.31 29.64
N LYS A 406 -50.86 -6.51 29.26
CA LYS A 406 -52.19 -6.98 28.79
C LYS A 406 -53.20 -5.96 28.22
N ARG A 407 -53.68 -6.21 26.99
CA ARG A 407 -55.04 -5.83 26.54
C ARG A 407 -55.96 -7.07 26.52
N LYS A 408 -57.09 -6.97 27.24
CA LYS A 408 -58.20 -7.95 27.26
C LYS A 408 -59.09 -7.79 26.03
N GLY A 409 -59.57 -8.92 25.52
CA GLY A 409 -60.51 -9.01 24.40
C GLY A 409 -61.97 -8.69 24.74
N ARG A 410 -62.76 -8.52 23.68
CA ARG A 410 -64.21 -8.33 23.70
C ARG A 410 -64.86 -9.42 22.84
N LYS A 411 -65.70 -10.26 23.45
CA LYS A 411 -66.50 -11.32 22.81
C LYS A 411 -67.66 -10.73 22.00
N LYS A 412 -67.94 -11.30 20.82
CA LYS A 412 -69.31 -11.44 20.27
C LYS A 412 -69.47 -12.85 19.66
N LYS A 413 -70.49 -13.55 20.13
CA LYS A 413 -70.92 -14.91 19.75
C LYS A 413 -71.56 -14.91 18.35
N LYS A 414 -71.30 -15.94 17.54
CA LYS A 414 -72.27 -16.46 16.54
C LYS A 414 -72.38 -17.98 16.73
N LYS A 415 -73.62 -18.44 16.81
CA LYS A 415 -74.03 -19.83 17.04
C LYS A 415 -73.87 -20.69 15.78
N SER A 416 -73.60 -21.95 16.05
CA SER A 416 -73.61 -23.16 15.21
C SER A 416 -74.90 -23.42 14.43
N LYS A 417 -74.78 -24.16 13.31
CA LYS A 417 -75.63 -25.31 12.94
C LYS A 417 -74.90 -26.19 11.91
N LEU A 418 -74.86 -27.50 12.17
CA LEU A 418 -74.39 -28.58 11.28
C LEU A 418 -75.60 -29.30 10.64
N LYS A 419 -75.40 -29.74 9.38
CA LYS A 419 -75.83 -31.02 8.74
C LYS A 419 -77.33 -31.25 8.43
N PRO A 420 -77.69 -32.21 7.53
CA PRO A 420 -77.01 -33.46 7.12
C PRO A 420 -75.70 -33.33 6.33
#